data_AF-A0AAW9FC74-F1
#
_entry.id   AF-A0AAW9FC74-F1
#
_cell.length_a   1.000
_cell.length_b   1.000
_cell.length_c   1.000
_cell.angle_alpha   90.00
_cell.angle_beta   90.00
_cell.angle_gamma   90.00
#
_symmetry.space_group_name_H-M   'P 1'
#
loop_
_entity.id
_entity.type
_entity.pdbx_description
1 polymer ?
#
loop_
_entity_poly.entity_id
_entity_poly.type
_entity_poly.pdbx_seq_one_letter_code
_entity_poly.pdbx_strand_id
1 'polypeptide(L)'
;MAAPELEMNFLKAGEEFAQSLETLGLDAHAIFWAYDQTEARHVLIIVTDFFDLKGPLEISKQLFKAYNASITPKQIDPFVVRLHSINQSLGEEYSSKAGMDWSLKIWDSQGNPKPLPAEAKVTSMTIGDLVLAPSWILRSRKLDHRKTVEINRRWNRFTKNLDKAAA
;
A
#
# COMPACT_ATOMS: atom_id res chain seq x y z
N MET A 1 -3.64 -0.71 -21.77
CA MET A 1 -2.98 0.61 -21.97
C MET A 1 -1.88 0.75 -20.93
N ALA A 2 -0.73 1.34 -21.27
CA ALA A 2 0.30 1.64 -20.28
C ALA A 2 -0.24 2.70 -19.32
N ALA A 3 -0.05 2.51 -18.01
CA ALA A 3 -0.46 3.50 -17.03
C ALA A 3 0.42 4.75 -17.15
N PRO A 4 -0.14 5.97 -17.01
CA PRO A 4 0.64 7.19 -16.92
C PRO A 4 1.69 7.10 -15.82
N GLU A 5 2.87 7.71 -16.05
CA GLU A 5 3.88 7.81 -15.00
C GLU A 5 3.35 8.63 -13.82
N LEU A 6 3.70 8.19 -12.61
CA LEU A 6 3.40 8.92 -11.39
C LEU A 6 4.46 10.01 -11.19
N GLU A 7 4.02 11.25 -11.02
CA GLU A 7 4.96 12.36 -10.83
C GLU A 7 5.78 12.18 -9.54
N MET A 8 7.04 12.60 -9.59
CA MET A 8 7.98 12.49 -8.47
C MET A 8 7.48 13.15 -7.17
N ASN A 9 6.69 14.23 -7.29
CA ASN A 9 6.13 14.92 -6.12
C ASN A 9 5.09 14.06 -5.39
N PHE A 10 4.28 13.27 -6.11
CA PHE A 10 3.32 12.35 -5.50
C PHE A 10 4.02 11.14 -4.88
N LEU A 11 5.10 10.66 -5.49
CA LEU A 11 5.94 9.61 -4.87
C LEU A 11 6.46 10.06 -3.50
N LYS A 12 7.12 11.23 -3.44
CA LYS A 12 7.62 11.80 -2.17
C LYS A 12 6.52 12.04 -1.15
N ALA A 13 5.41 12.64 -1.57
CA ALA A 13 4.27 12.85 -0.67
C ALA A 13 3.67 11.53 -0.16
N GLY A 14 3.66 10.49 -0.99
CA GLY A 14 3.28 9.14 -0.59
C GLY A 14 4.22 8.53 0.44
N GLU A 15 5.54 8.68 0.26
CA GLU A 15 6.56 8.21 1.22
C GLU A 15 6.39 8.91 2.58
N GLU A 16 6.28 10.24 2.58
CA GLU A 16 6.03 11.02 3.80
C GLU A 16 4.72 10.61 4.47
N PHE A 17 3.66 10.39 3.69
CA PHE A 17 2.37 9.91 4.19
C PHE A 17 2.49 8.54 4.85
N ALA A 18 3.15 7.58 4.19
CA ALA A 18 3.38 6.25 4.72
C ALA A 18 4.19 6.29 6.04
N GLN A 19 5.21 7.15 6.10
CA GLN A 19 6.04 7.34 7.29
C GLN A 19 5.27 7.98 8.46
N SER A 20 4.42 8.97 8.19
CA SER A 20 3.53 9.55 9.20
C SER A 20 2.59 8.50 9.78
N LEU A 21 1.96 7.69 8.93
CA LEU A 21 1.06 6.62 9.37
C LEU A 21 1.80 5.57 10.22
N GLU A 22 3.01 5.18 9.83
CA GLU A 22 3.84 4.27 10.61
C GLU A 22 4.18 4.85 11.99
N THR A 23 4.58 6.12 12.04
CA THR A 23 4.92 6.81 13.29
C THR A 23 3.73 6.85 14.26
N LEU A 24 2.52 7.02 13.72
CA LEU A 24 1.29 6.93 14.49
C LEU A 24 0.99 5.50 14.95
N GLY A 25 1.61 4.48 14.36
CA GLY A 25 1.40 3.07 14.70
C GLY A 25 0.37 2.39 13.80
N LEU A 26 -0.01 3.01 12.68
CA LEU A 26 -0.74 2.32 11.62
C LEU A 26 0.23 1.39 10.93
N ASP A 27 0.06 0.11 11.24
CA ASP A 27 0.97 -0.91 10.78
C ASP A 27 0.36 -1.69 9.60
N ALA A 28 0.24 -0.99 8.46
CA ALA A 28 -0.26 -1.55 7.21
C ALA A 28 0.66 -2.66 6.69
N HIS A 29 0.08 -3.60 5.93
CA HIS A 29 0.86 -4.63 5.25
C HIS A 29 1.48 -4.13 3.97
N ALA A 30 0.76 -3.23 3.28
CA ALA A 30 1.23 -2.62 2.07
C ALA A 30 0.70 -1.19 1.95
N ILE A 31 1.54 -0.30 1.44
CA ILE A 31 1.17 1.04 1.00
C ILE A 31 1.86 1.26 -0.35
N PHE A 32 1.09 1.54 -1.39
CA PHE A 32 1.63 1.74 -2.73
C PHE A 32 0.68 2.56 -3.59
N TRP A 33 1.22 3.18 -4.63
CA TRP A 33 0.41 3.82 -5.65
C TRP A 33 -0.05 2.81 -6.69
N ALA A 34 -1.25 3.02 -7.20
CA ALA A 34 -1.78 2.33 -8.37
C ALA A 34 -2.47 3.35 -9.28
N TYR A 35 -2.45 3.10 -10.59
CA TYR A 35 -3.29 3.80 -11.53
C TYR A 35 -4.61 3.07 -11.68
N ASP A 36 -5.71 3.72 -11.33
CA ASP A 36 -7.05 3.20 -11.54
C ASP A 36 -7.52 3.52 -12.96
N GLN A 37 -7.81 2.49 -13.73
CA GLN A 37 -8.24 2.61 -15.12
C GLN A 37 -9.68 3.12 -15.27
N THR A 38 -10.54 2.88 -14.28
CA THR A 38 -11.95 3.27 -14.27
C THR A 38 -12.11 4.75 -13.96
N GLU A 39 -11.37 5.25 -12.98
CA GLU A 39 -11.34 6.66 -12.56
C GLU A 39 -10.30 7.49 -13.31
N ALA A 40 -9.47 6.84 -14.13
CA ALA A 40 -8.37 7.44 -14.89
C ALA A 40 -7.43 8.32 -14.06
N ARG A 41 -7.06 7.85 -12.85
CA ARG A 41 -6.18 8.60 -11.92
C ARG A 41 -5.35 7.68 -11.05
N HIS A 42 -4.24 8.21 -10.54
CA HIS A 42 -3.47 7.53 -9.49
C HIS A 42 -4.19 7.61 -8.15
N VAL A 43 -4.22 6.48 -7.45
CA VAL A 43 -4.81 6.30 -6.12
C VAL A 43 -3.79 5.64 -5.21
N LEU A 44 -3.84 6.01 -3.92
CA LEU A 44 -2.97 5.43 -2.92
C LEU A 44 -3.68 4.24 -2.27
N ILE A 45 -3.11 3.05 -2.39
CA ILE A 45 -3.68 1.82 -1.84
C ILE A 45 -3.05 1.55 -0.47
N ILE A 46 -3.88 1.25 0.52
CA ILE A 46 -3.47 0.72 1.82
C ILE A 46 -4.11 -0.65 2.03
N VAL A 47 -3.29 -1.67 2.22
CA VAL A 47 -3.72 -3.02 2.58
C VAL A 47 -3.48 -3.25 4.08
N THR A 48 -4.52 -3.56 4.85
CA THR A 48 -4.43 -3.68 6.31
C THR A 48 -5.47 -4.62 6.92
N ASP A 49 -5.09 -5.35 7.98
CA ASP A 49 -6.01 -6.18 8.78
C ASP A 49 -7.03 -5.34 9.57
N PHE A 50 -6.78 -4.03 9.71
CA PHE A 50 -7.76 -3.14 10.33
C PHE A 50 -9.05 -3.08 9.52
N PHE A 51 -8.99 -3.34 8.21
CA PHE A 51 -10.16 -3.33 7.34
C PHE A 51 -11.20 -4.33 7.84
N ASP A 52 -10.79 -5.56 8.10
CA ASP A 52 -11.69 -6.62 8.55
C ASP A 52 -12.16 -6.42 10.00
N LEU A 53 -11.31 -5.82 10.84
CA LEU A 53 -11.62 -5.62 12.26
C LEU A 53 -12.53 -4.41 12.52
N LYS A 54 -12.30 -3.29 11.84
CA LYS A 54 -12.93 -2.00 12.13
C LYS A 54 -13.81 -1.49 11.00
N GLY A 55 -13.65 -2.04 9.80
CA GLY A 55 -14.31 -1.57 8.61
C GLY A 55 -13.63 -0.36 7.98
N PRO A 56 -13.84 -0.13 6.68
CA PRO A 56 -13.22 0.96 5.94
C PRO A 56 -13.60 2.34 6.47
N LEU A 57 -14.87 2.54 6.85
CA LEU A 57 -15.38 3.83 7.33
C LEU A 57 -14.59 4.34 8.55
N GLU A 58 -14.32 3.45 9.50
CA GLU A 58 -13.64 3.85 10.73
C GLU A 58 -12.18 4.21 10.47
N ILE A 59 -11.50 3.49 9.58
CA ILE A 59 -10.14 3.83 9.15
C ILE A 59 -10.14 5.17 8.41
N SER A 60 -11.07 5.39 7.48
CA SER A 60 -11.19 6.65 6.74
C SER A 60 -11.35 7.84 7.69
N LYS A 61 -12.18 7.74 8.74
CA LYS A 61 -12.31 8.81 9.75
C LYS A 61 -10.97 9.16 10.41
N GLN A 62 -10.16 8.15 10.75
CA GLN A 62 -8.85 8.39 11.35
C GLN A 62 -7.88 9.03 10.34
N LEU A 63 -7.93 8.65 9.07
CA LEU A 63 -7.15 9.30 8.01
C LEU A 63 -7.56 10.77 7.83
N PHE A 64 -8.87 11.06 7.79
CA PHE A 64 -9.37 12.44 7.74
C PHE A 64 -8.98 13.24 8.98
N LYS A 65 -8.99 12.64 10.16
CA LYS A 65 -8.51 13.28 11.39
C LYS A 65 -7.03 13.64 11.28
N ALA A 66 -6.19 12.70 10.83
CA ALA A 66 -4.76 12.95 10.62
C ALA A 66 -4.50 14.05 9.58
N TYR A 67 -5.26 14.03 8.48
CA TYR A 67 -5.21 15.05 7.45
C TYR A 67 -5.62 16.43 7.98
N ASN A 68 -6.74 16.55 8.69
CA ASN A 68 -7.23 17.81 9.23
C ASN A 68 -6.28 18.40 10.27
N ALA A 69 -5.68 17.56 11.11
CA ALA A 69 -4.64 17.95 12.06
C ALA A 69 -3.27 18.24 11.41
N SER A 70 -3.14 18.10 10.09
CA SER A 70 -1.88 18.32 9.35
C SER A 70 -0.73 17.38 9.78
N ILE A 71 -1.08 16.19 10.26
CA ILE A 71 -0.11 15.16 10.66
C ILE A 71 0.41 14.38 9.44
N THR A 72 -0.42 14.29 8.39
CA THR A 72 -0.05 13.73 7.09
C THR A 72 0.10 14.85 6.05
N PRO A 73 0.91 14.65 4.99
CA PRO A 73 1.07 15.64 3.91
C PRO A 73 -0.27 16.07 3.30
N LYS A 74 -0.45 17.37 3.08
CA LYS A 74 -1.69 17.94 2.52
C LYS A 74 -1.92 17.60 1.05
N GLN A 75 -0.86 17.20 0.36
CA GLN A 75 -0.85 16.75 -1.02
C GLN A 75 -1.60 15.42 -1.20
N ILE A 76 -1.73 14.62 -0.12
CA ILE A 76 -2.48 13.37 -0.12
C ILE A 76 -3.83 13.61 0.52
N ASP A 77 -4.83 13.86 -0.32
CA ASP A 77 -6.22 13.89 0.12
C ASP A 77 -6.66 12.46 0.52
N PRO A 78 -7.22 12.23 1.72
CA PRO A 78 -7.78 10.94 2.09
C PRO A 78 -8.80 10.36 1.10
N PHE A 79 -9.45 11.18 0.26
CA PHE A 79 -10.34 10.71 -0.82
C PHE A 79 -9.62 9.97 -1.95
N VAL A 80 -8.31 10.17 -2.13
CA VAL A 80 -7.51 9.38 -3.10
C VAL A 80 -6.99 8.08 -2.51
N VAL A 81 -7.23 7.84 -1.21
CA VAL A 81 -6.79 6.62 -0.52
C VAL A 81 -7.86 5.55 -0.61
N ARG A 82 -7.47 4.37 -1.10
CA ARG A 82 -8.32 3.17 -1.10
C ARG A 82 -7.82 2.16 -0.09
N LEU A 83 -8.76 1.68 0.70
CA LEU A 83 -8.51 0.72 1.76
C LEU A 83 -8.91 -0.66 1.28
N HIS A 84 -8.01 -1.63 1.50
CA HIS A 84 -8.24 -3.02 1.14
C HIS A 84 -7.92 -3.94 2.31
N SER A 85 -8.68 -5.02 2.39
CA SER A 85 -8.38 -6.15 3.27
C SER A 85 -7.30 -7.03 2.66
N ILE A 86 -6.56 -7.76 3.51
CA ILE A 86 -5.66 -8.83 3.05
C ILE A 86 -6.43 -10.01 2.42
N ASN A 87 -7.71 -10.18 2.77
CA ASN A 87 -8.57 -11.28 2.33
C ASN A 87 -9.39 -10.92 1.08
N GLN A 88 -9.19 -9.73 0.51
CA GLN A 88 -9.75 -9.37 -0.79
C GLN A 88 -8.81 -9.80 -1.91
N SER A 89 -9.33 -9.96 -3.13
CA SER A 89 -8.53 -10.39 -4.30
C SER A 89 -7.28 -9.55 -4.52
N LEU A 90 -7.34 -8.23 -4.30
CA LEU A 90 -6.16 -7.37 -4.37
C LEU A 90 -5.16 -7.66 -3.24
N GLY A 91 -5.66 -7.86 -2.03
CA GLY A 91 -4.86 -8.28 -0.88
C GLY A 91 -4.17 -9.60 -1.18
N GLU A 92 -4.89 -10.64 -1.57
CA GLU A 92 -4.40 -11.98 -1.88
C GLU A 92 -3.41 -12.00 -3.07
N GLU A 93 -3.72 -11.27 -4.14
CA GLU A 93 -2.86 -11.23 -5.32
C GLU A 93 -1.57 -10.46 -5.01
N TYR A 94 -1.67 -9.34 -4.31
CA TYR A 94 -0.50 -8.65 -3.76
C TYR A 94 0.26 -9.57 -2.81
N SER A 95 -0.42 -10.30 -1.92
CA SER A 95 0.17 -11.24 -0.95
C SER A 95 1.05 -12.27 -1.61
N SER A 96 0.53 -12.89 -2.67
CA SER A 96 1.22 -13.95 -3.40
C SER A 96 2.50 -13.44 -4.07
N LYS A 97 2.59 -12.12 -4.31
CA LYS A 97 3.68 -11.45 -5.02
C LYS A 97 4.53 -10.55 -4.11
N ALA A 98 4.09 -10.28 -2.88
CA ALA A 98 4.77 -9.47 -1.89
C ALA A 98 6.02 -10.21 -1.39
N GLY A 99 7.19 -9.62 -1.62
CA GLY A 99 8.47 -10.28 -1.37
C GLY A 99 8.93 -11.21 -2.50
N MET A 100 8.20 -11.31 -3.62
CA MET A 100 8.84 -11.76 -4.86
C MET A 100 9.92 -10.75 -5.24
N ASP A 101 11.07 -11.27 -5.63
CA ASP A 101 12.02 -10.52 -6.42
C ASP A 101 11.31 -10.20 -7.75
N TRP A 102 10.95 -8.93 -8.00
CA TRP A 102 10.27 -8.50 -9.23
C TRP A 102 11.18 -8.60 -10.47
N SER A 103 12.36 -9.22 -10.33
CA SER A 103 13.09 -9.79 -11.44
C SER A 103 12.45 -11.11 -11.89
N LEU A 104 12.01 -11.17 -13.15
CA LEU A 104 11.85 -12.47 -13.84
C LEU A 104 13.12 -13.32 -13.60
N LYS A 105 12.96 -14.60 -13.26
CA LYS A 105 14.08 -15.55 -13.30
C LYS A 105 13.87 -16.44 -14.51
N ILE A 106 14.73 -16.29 -15.52
CA ILE A 106 14.78 -17.24 -16.64
C ILE A 106 15.58 -18.43 -16.15
N TRP A 107 15.01 -19.63 -16.22
CA TRP A 107 15.72 -20.85 -15.86
C TRP A 107 16.30 -21.46 -17.13
N ASP A 108 17.55 -21.94 -17.07
CA ASP A 108 18.09 -22.75 -18.16
C ASP A 108 17.50 -24.17 -18.13
N SER A 109 17.83 -24.98 -19.15
CA SER A 109 17.40 -26.39 -19.23
C SER A 109 17.95 -27.28 -18.11
N GLN A 110 18.81 -26.76 -17.25
CA GLN A 110 19.44 -27.43 -16.11
C GLN A 110 18.88 -26.96 -14.77
N GLY A 111 17.91 -26.04 -14.78
CA GLY A 111 17.28 -25.51 -13.56
C GLY A 111 18.11 -24.46 -12.83
N ASN A 112 19.07 -23.81 -13.50
CA ASN A 112 19.82 -22.69 -12.93
C ASN A 112 19.22 -21.33 -13.35
N PRO A 113 19.20 -20.33 -12.45
CA PRO A 113 18.71 -19.00 -12.78
C PRO A 113 19.72 -18.27 -13.68
N LYS A 114 19.29 -17.89 -14.88
CA LYS A 114 20.02 -16.95 -15.76
C LYS A 114 19.71 -15.50 -15.37
N PRO A 115 20.71 -14.61 -15.41
CA PRO A 115 20.46 -13.17 -15.30
C PRO A 115 19.55 -12.73 -16.46
N LEU A 116 18.59 -11.88 -16.13
CA LEU A 116 17.69 -11.32 -17.12
C LEU A 116 18.43 -10.45 -18.14
N PRO A 117 17.99 -10.44 -19.40
CA PRO A 117 18.23 -9.29 -20.27
C PRO A 117 17.76 -8.02 -19.54
N ALA A 118 18.52 -6.93 -19.64
CA ALA A 118 18.18 -5.66 -18.98
C ALA A 118 16.76 -5.15 -19.32
N GLU A 119 16.23 -5.60 -20.46
CA GLU A 119 14.92 -5.30 -21.03
C GLU A 119 13.77 -6.11 -20.42
N ALA A 120 14.05 -7.21 -19.70
CA ALA A 120 13.04 -8.14 -19.18
C ALA A 120 12.65 -7.85 -17.72
N LYS A 121 12.55 -6.57 -17.34
CA LYS A 121 12.06 -6.16 -16.02
C LYS A 121 10.53 -6.10 -16.04
N VAL A 122 9.89 -6.58 -14.97
CA VAL A 122 8.45 -6.33 -14.78
C VAL A 122 8.27 -4.83 -14.60
N THR A 123 7.71 -4.17 -15.60
CA THR A 123 7.47 -2.71 -15.60
C THR A 123 6.16 -2.36 -14.91
N SER A 124 5.16 -3.23 -15.00
CA SER A 124 3.88 -3.05 -14.34
C SER A 124 3.12 -4.37 -14.17
N MET A 125 2.15 -4.37 -13.27
CA MET A 125 1.23 -5.46 -12.99
C MET A 125 -0.20 -4.92 -12.97
N THR A 126 -1.15 -5.72 -13.45
CA THR A 126 -2.57 -5.36 -13.42
C THR A 126 -3.32 -6.30 -12.48
N ILE A 127 -4.08 -5.73 -11.55
CA ILE A 127 -4.92 -6.42 -10.57
C ILE A 127 -6.32 -5.80 -10.69
N GLY A 128 -7.25 -6.50 -11.36
CA GLY A 128 -8.53 -5.89 -11.76
C GLY A 128 -8.29 -4.64 -12.63
N ASP A 129 -8.88 -3.51 -12.24
CA ASP A 129 -8.72 -2.22 -12.95
C ASP A 129 -7.52 -1.40 -12.47
N LEU A 130 -6.69 -1.95 -11.57
CA LEU A 130 -5.56 -1.27 -10.98
C LEU A 130 -4.26 -1.69 -11.67
N VAL A 131 -3.49 -0.72 -12.13
CA VAL A 131 -2.13 -0.92 -12.63
C VAL A 131 -1.13 -0.47 -11.58
N LEU A 132 -0.19 -1.35 -11.24
CA LEU A 132 0.85 -1.13 -10.24
C LEU A 132 2.21 -1.20 -10.93
N ALA A 133 3.20 -0.46 -10.41
CA ALA A 133 4.59 -0.59 -10.82
C ALA A 133 5.49 -0.83 -9.60
N PRO A 134 6.62 -1.56 -9.73
CA PRO A 134 7.53 -1.76 -8.60
C PRO A 134 8.02 -0.46 -7.97
N SER A 135 8.28 0.56 -8.80
CA SER A 135 8.74 1.89 -8.37
C SER A 135 7.68 2.69 -7.61
N TRP A 136 6.43 2.22 -7.57
CA TRP A 136 5.31 2.87 -6.90
C TRP A 136 5.02 2.28 -5.52
N ILE A 137 5.79 1.25 -5.12
CA ILE A 137 5.66 0.61 -3.81
C ILE A 137 6.39 1.44 -2.77
N LEU A 138 5.65 2.00 -1.82
CA LEU A 138 6.19 2.81 -0.73
C LEU A 138 6.54 1.93 0.47
N ARG A 139 5.69 0.94 0.74
CA ARG A 139 5.88 -0.03 1.80
C ARG A 139 5.29 -1.38 1.42
N SER A 140 6.06 -2.42 1.70
CA SER A 140 5.63 -3.81 1.59
C SER A 140 6.24 -4.60 2.74
N ARG A 141 5.48 -5.54 3.29
CA ARG A 141 6.04 -6.56 4.15
C ARG A 141 5.41 -7.92 3.86
N LYS A 142 6.09 -8.96 4.34
CA LYS A 142 5.51 -10.29 4.36
C LYS A 142 4.23 -10.28 5.18
N LEU A 143 3.21 -10.94 4.65
CA LEU A 143 1.94 -11.09 5.33
C LEU A 143 2.02 -12.21 6.35
N ASP A 144 1.92 -11.81 7.61
CA ASP A 144 1.72 -12.73 8.72
C ASP A 144 0.28 -12.56 9.21
N HIS A 145 -0.44 -13.67 9.33
CA HIS A 145 -1.76 -13.66 9.96
C HIS A 145 -1.62 -13.29 11.43
N ARG A 146 -2.23 -12.17 11.81
CA ARG A 146 -2.24 -11.68 13.20
C ARG A 146 -3.47 -12.17 13.93
N LYS A 147 -3.30 -12.42 15.22
CA LYS A 147 -4.45 -12.70 16.10
C LYS A 147 -5.28 -11.43 16.28
N THR A 148 -6.61 -11.57 16.33
CA THR A 148 -7.55 -10.45 16.52
C THR A 148 -7.19 -9.54 17.71
N VAL A 149 -6.74 -10.12 18.82
CA VAL A 149 -6.30 -9.38 20.01
C VAL A 149 -5.11 -8.46 19.71
N GLU A 150 -4.16 -8.93 18.90
CA GLU A 150 -3.01 -8.15 18.49
C GLU A 150 -3.41 -7.01 17.56
N ILE A 151 -4.28 -7.30 16.58
CA ILE A 151 -4.82 -6.30 15.65
C ILE A 151 -5.54 -5.19 16.43
N ASN A 152 -6.38 -5.55 17.42
CA ASN A 152 -7.09 -4.58 18.25
C ASN A 152 -6.15 -3.74 19.13
N ARG A 153 -5.10 -4.33 19.70
CA ARG A 153 -4.08 -3.59 20.46
C ARG A 153 -3.34 -2.57 19.58
N ARG A 154 -2.98 -2.95 18.35
CA ARG A 154 -2.32 -2.09 17.38
C ARG A 154 -3.25 -0.95 16.95
N TRP A 155 -4.52 -1.24 16.69
CA TRP A 155 -5.53 -0.22 16.41
C TRP A 155 -5.64 0.81 17.54
N ASN A 156 -5.80 0.36 18.78
CA ASN A 156 -5.92 1.26 19.94
C ASN A 156 -4.67 2.13 20.13
N ARG A 157 -3.48 1.59 19.81
CA ARG A 157 -2.23 2.36 19.82
C ARG A 157 -2.27 3.45 18.75
N PHE A 158 -2.67 3.09 17.53
CA PHE A 158 -2.80 4.02 16.41
C PHE A 158 -3.73 5.18 16.74
N THR A 159 -4.95 4.88 17.20
CA THR A 159 -5.92 5.93 17.55
C THR A 159 -5.43 6.79 18.71
N LYS A 160 -4.85 6.19 19.75
CA LYS A 160 -4.30 6.95 20.89
C LYS A 160 -3.17 7.90 20.47
N ASN A 161 -2.26 7.44 19.62
CA ASN A 161 -1.16 8.27 19.12
C ASN A 161 -1.69 9.40 18.24
N LEU A 162 -2.68 9.12 17.40
CA LEU A 162 -3.35 10.11 16.57
C LEU A 162 -4.09 11.15 17.41
N ASP A 163 -4.84 10.72 18.43
CA ASP A 163 -5.52 11.61 19.37
C ASP A 163 -4.52 12.54 20.08
N LYS A 164 -3.36 12.01 20.48
CA LYS A 164 -2.30 12.78 21.11
C LYS A 164 -1.64 13.78 20.15
N ALA A 165 -1.46 13.40 18.88
CA ALA A 165 -0.85 14.27 17.87
C ALA A 165 -1.82 15.34 17.35
N ALA A 166 -3.13 15.13 17.48
CA ALA A 166 -4.17 16.06 17.04
C ALA A 166 -4.70 16.99 18.15
N ALA A 167 -4.22 16.82 19.39
CA ALA A 167 -4.55 17.66 20.55
C ALA A 167 -3.55 18.81 20.69
#